data_AF-A0A7S2N9N7-F1
#
_entry.id   AF-A0A7S2N9N7-F1
#
_cell.length_a   1.000
_cell.length_b   1.000
_cell.length_c   1.000
_cell.angle_alpha   90.00
_cell.angle_beta   90.00
_cell.angle_gamma   90.00
#
_symmetry.space_group_name_H-M   'P 1'
#
loop_
_entity.id
_entity.type
_entity.pdbx_description
1 polymer ?
#
loop_
_entity_poly.entity_id
_entity_poly.type
_entity_poly.pdbx_seq_one_letter_code
_entity_poly.pdbx_strand_id
1 'polypeptide(L)'
;EQAEEHALFSGDHVLGWGTTLVFNMKEYMSTLHRMLALKPTRLYPGHGGYIEDGVDILTRYTEHRERREEQAWMALAAKTRPVPIMEIVQELYPNTSMERSWMAKDNVEKLFRKFAADGSAGAWTASVDANGTETLVPHEVSQSYSERRLQDGLLWASRRAMAALPLPGRRAKL
;
A
#
# COMPACT_ATOMS: atom_id res chain seq x y z
N GLU A 1 -38.25 24.41 -8.83
CA GLU A 1 -37.63 23.30 -8.09
C GLU A 1 -36.21 23.12 -8.60
N GLN A 2 -35.21 23.07 -7.71
CA GLN A 2 -33.83 22.74 -8.12
C GLN A 2 -33.68 21.23 -8.05
N ALA A 3 -33.23 20.60 -9.13
CA ALA A 3 -32.95 19.17 -9.17
C ALA A 3 -31.59 18.88 -8.52
N GLU A 4 -31.50 17.80 -7.74
CA GLU A 4 -30.24 17.34 -7.16
C GLU A 4 -29.28 16.83 -8.25
N GLU A 5 -27.99 17.17 -8.15
CA GLU A 5 -27.00 16.92 -9.21
C GLU A 5 -26.48 15.46 -9.28
N HIS A 6 -26.74 14.64 -8.26
CA HIS A 6 -26.13 13.31 -8.09
C HIS A 6 -24.58 13.34 -8.16
N ALA A 7 -24.01 14.36 -7.52
CA ALA A 7 -22.58 14.63 -7.45
C ALA A 7 -21.95 14.16 -6.12
N LEU A 8 -20.64 13.96 -6.11
CA LEU A 8 -19.89 13.66 -4.88
C LEU A 8 -18.83 14.73 -4.58
N PHE A 9 -18.81 15.23 -3.35
CA PHE A 9 -17.67 15.99 -2.82
C PHE A 9 -16.58 15.00 -2.39
N SER A 10 -15.50 14.88 -3.18
CA SER A 10 -14.47 13.86 -2.97
C SER A 10 -13.34 14.29 -2.04
N GLY A 11 -13.23 15.59 -1.74
CA GLY A 11 -12.13 16.13 -0.93
C GLY A 11 -10.77 15.71 -1.48
N ASP A 12 -9.91 15.19 -0.62
CA ASP A 12 -8.58 14.71 -1.00
C ASP A 12 -8.53 13.22 -1.36
N HIS A 13 -9.68 12.54 -1.38
CA HIS A 13 -9.73 11.13 -1.74
C HIS A 13 -9.49 10.91 -3.25
N VAL A 14 -10.08 11.80 -4.07
CA VAL A 14 -9.89 11.90 -5.51
C VAL A 14 -9.73 13.37 -5.86
N LEU A 15 -8.67 13.70 -6.60
CA LEU A 15 -8.26 15.06 -6.95
C LEU A 15 -8.65 15.37 -8.39
N GLY A 16 -8.82 16.66 -8.72
CA GLY A 16 -9.08 17.09 -10.10
C GLY A 16 -7.90 16.87 -11.05
N TRP A 17 -6.70 16.66 -10.50
CA TRP A 17 -5.48 16.37 -11.25
C TRP A 17 -4.50 15.53 -10.43
N GLY A 18 -3.77 14.66 -11.12
CA GLY A 18 -2.77 13.79 -10.51
C GLY A 18 -3.41 12.69 -9.65
N THR A 19 -2.70 12.28 -8.59
CA THR A 19 -3.17 11.29 -7.60
C THR A 19 -2.95 11.82 -6.19
N THR A 20 -3.67 11.28 -5.21
CA THR A 20 -3.54 11.69 -3.81
C THR A 20 -2.49 10.90 -3.02
N LEU A 21 -2.12 11.44 -1.87
CA LEU A 21 -1.39 10.74 -0.81
C LEU A 21 -2.33 9.74 -0.13
N VAL A 22 -1.87 8.51 0.03
CA VAL A 22 -2.61 7.44 0.71
C VAL A 22 -1.93 7.14 2.03
N PHE A 23 -2.67 6.88 3.10
CA PHE A 23 -2.09 6.43 4.39
C PHE A 23 -2.29 4.93 4.59
N ASN A 24 -3.52 4.46 4.38
CA ASN A 24 -3.88 3.06 4.46
C ASN A 24 -4.47 2.63 3.11
N MET A 25 -3.74 1.80 2.36
CA MET A 25 -4.19 1.38 1.02
C MET A 25 -5.48 0.55 1.07
N LYS A 26 -5.66 -0.28 2.10
CA LYS A 26 -6.84 -1.14 2.24
C LYS A 26 -8.12 -0.31 2.40
N GLU A 27 -8.07 0.66 3.31
CA GLU A 27 -9.21 1.56 3.57
C GLU A 27 -9.45 2.53 2.40
N TYR A 28 -8.38 2.99 1.76
CA TYR A 28 -8.45 3.82 0.57
C TYR A 28 -9.16 3.10 -0.58
N MET A 29 -8.74 1.88 -0.93
CA MET A 29 -9.36 1.09 -2.00
C MET A 29 -10.83 0.76 -1.69
N SER A 30 -11.14 0.37 -0.45
CA SER A 30 -12.52 0.14 -0.02
C SER A 30 -13.40 1.38 -0.23
N THR A 31 -12.88 2.57 0.05
CA THR A 31 -13.61 3.83 -0.14
C THR A 31 -13.77 4.17 -1.62
N LEU A 32 -12.74 3.98 -2.46
CA LEU A 32 -12.85 4.13 -3.91
C LEU A 32 -13.93 3.21 -4.52
N HIS A 33 -13.96 1.94 -4.13
CA HIS A 33 -14.98 1.00 -4.60
C HIS A 33 -16.38 1.44 -4.16
N ARG A 34 -16.54 1.95 -2.94
CA ARG A 34 -17.82 2.51 -2.46
C ARG A 34 -18.24 3.75 -3.25
N MET A 35 -17.31 4.68 -3.51
CA MET A 35 -17.59 5.87 -4.32
C MET A 35 -18.01 5.49 -5.74
N LEU A 36 -17.31 4.53 -6.37
CA LEU A 36 -17.65 4.04 -7.71
C LEU A 36 -19.02 3.38 -7.76
N ALA A 37 -19.39 2.62 -6.72
CA ALA A 37 -20.69 1.97 -6.62
C ALA A 37 -21.86 2.96 -6.57
N LEU A 38 -21.64 4.21 -6.12
CA LEU A 38 -22.65 5.27 -6.15
C LEU A 38 -22.93 5.79 -7.57
N LYS A 39 -22.04 5.51 -8.54
CA LYS A 39 -22.13 5.99 -9.92
C LYS A 39 -22.39 7.50 -10.00
N PRO A 40 -21.56 8.34 -9.34
CA PRO A 40 -21.76 9.79 -9.35
C PRO A 40 -21.66 10.33 -10.77
N THR A 41 -22.48 11.34 -11.08
CA THR A 41 -22.38 12.02 -12.38
C THR A 41 -21.06 12.79 -12.45
N ARG A 42 -20.69 13.50 -11.38
CA ARG A 42 -19.49 14.35 -11.27
C ARG A 42 -18.86 14.32 -9.88
N LEU A 43 -17.60 14.74 -9.80
CA LEU A 43 -16.89 14.94 -8.52
C LEU A 43 -16.54 16.41 -8.30
N TYR A 44 -16.57 16.83 -7.03
CA TYR A 44 -16.08 18.10 -6.51
C TYR A 44 -14.89 17.84 -5.56
N PRO A 45 -13.65 17.87 -6.09
CA PRO A 45 -12.45 17.66 -5.30
C PRO A 45 -12.14 18.79 -4.32
N GLY A 46 -11.34 18.50 -3.29
CA GLY A 46 -10.74 19.52 -2.42
C GLY A 46 -9.65 20.33 -3.14
N HIS A 47 -9.00 19.71 -4.12
CA HIS A 47 -8.00 20.36 -4.96
C HIS A 47 -8.22 20.05 -6.45
N GLY A 48 -8.19 21.10 -7.25
CA GLY A 48 -8.34 21.06 -8.70
C GLY A 48 -9.72 21.39 -9.21
N GLY A 49 -9.89 21.29 -10.53
CA GLY A 49 -11.19 21.50 -11.18
C GLY A 49 -12.20 20.42 -10.81
N TYR A 50 -13.49 20.75 -10.95
CA TYR A 50 -14.53 19.73 -10.87
C TYR A 50 -14.39 18.74 -12.04
N ILE A 51 -14.88 17.52 -11.83
CA ILE A 51 -14.70 16.42 -12.77
C ILE A 51 -16.06 16.05 -13.35
N GLU A 52 -16.23 16.23 -14.65
CA GLU A 52 -17.52 16.04 -15.34
C GLU A 52 -17.98 14.58 -15.38
N ASP A 53 -17.07 13.62 -15.57
CA ASP A 53 -17.37 12.19 -15.60
C ASP A 53 -16.85 11.52 -14.33
N GLY A 54 -17.74 11.35 -13.36
CA GLY A 54 -17.39 10.80 -12.06
C GLY A 54 -17.06 9.32 -12.07
N VAL A 55 -17.69 8.56 -12.96
CA VAL A 55 -17.48 7.11 -13.08
C VAL A 55 -16.14 6.82 -13.74
N ASP A 56 -15.80 7.53 -14.82
CA ASP A 56 -14.53 7.37 -15.53
C ASP A 56 -13.34 7.66 -14.60
N ILE A 57 -13.35 8.79 -13.87
CA ILE A 57 -12.21 9.12 -13.00
C ILE A 57 -12.05 8.12 -11.85
N LEU A 58 -13.15 7.68 -11.23
CA LEU A 58 -13.11 6.70 -10.14
C LEU A 58 -12.60 5.34 -10.64
N THR A 59 -12.99 4.94 -11.84
CA THR A 59 -12.51 3.73 -12.50
C THR A 59 -10.99 3.84 -12.75
N ARG A 60 -10.53 4.93 -13.36
CA ARG A 60 -9.09 5.17 -13.61
C ARG A 60 -8.26 5.17 -12.33
N TYR A 61 -8.76 5.81 -11.27
CA TYR A 61 -8.12 5.82 -9.96
C TYR A 61 -7.99 4.41 -9.39
N THR A 62 -9.08 3.64 -9.42
CA THR A 62 -9.14 2.26 -8.92
C THR A 62 -8.15 1.37 -9.68
N GLU A 63 -8.22 1.36 -11.01
CA GLU A 63 -7.33 0.56 -11.87
C GLU A 63 -5.86 0.95 -11.72
N HIS A 64 -5.57 2.25 -11.56
CA HIS A 64 -4.20 2.72 -11.36
C HIS A 64 -3.59 2.11 -10.08
N ARG A 65 -4.36 2.06 -8.99
CA ARG A 65 -3.91 1.52 -7.71
C ARG A 65 -3.83 0.01 -7.72
N GLU A 66 -4.82 -0.67 -8.29
CA GLU A 66 -4.84 -2.13 -8.42
C GLU A 66 -3.65 -2.62 -9.25
N ARG A 67 -3.36 -1.96 -10.39
CA ARG A 67 -2.18 -2.28 -11.20
C ARG A 67 -0.88 -2.13 -10.41
N ARG A 68 -0.75 -1.08 -9.60
CA ARG A 68 0.46 -0.87 -8.79
C ARG A 68 0.57 -1.89 -7.66
N GLU A 69 -0.55 -2.24 -7.04
CA GLU A 69 -0.61 -3.30 -6.03
C GLU A 69 -0.18 -4.65 -6.62
N GLU A 70 -0.72 -5.02 -7.78
CA GLU A 70 -0.37 -6.25 -8.50
C GLU A 70 1.13 -6.31 -8.83
N GLN A 71 1.69 -5.22 -9.39
CA GLN A 71 3.12 -5.15 -9.68
C GLN A 71 3.98 -5.37 -8.42
N ALA A 72 3.63 -4.73 -7.31
CA ALA A 72 4.36 -4.88 -6.05
C ALA A 72 4.24 -6.29 -5.46
N TRP A 73 3.05 -6.89 -5.57
CA TRP A 73 2.83 -8.27 -5.15
C TRP A 73 3.65 -9.25 -5.99
N MET A 74 3.63 -9.11 -7.31
CA MET A 74 4.38 -9.98 -8.23
C MET A 74 5.88 -9.90 -7.98
N ALA A 75 6.42 -8.69 -7.80
CA ALA A 75 7.83 -8.48 -7.46
C ALA A 75 8.20 -9.17 -6.14
N LEU A 76 7.36 -9.07 -5.10
CA LEU A 76 7.60 -9.71 -3.81
C LEU A 76 7.45 -11.24 -3.88
N ALA A 77 6.43 -11.73 -4.57
CA ALA A 77 6.11 -13.15 -4.68
C ALA A 77 7.17 -13.93 -5.49
N ALA A 78 7.88 -13.25 -6.40
CA ALA A 78 9.00 -13.81 -7.14
C ALA A 78 10.28 -13.99 -6.29
N LYS A 79 10.36 -13.37 -5.11
CA LYS A 79 11.54 -13.49 -4.24
C LYS A 79 11.56 -14.84 -3.53
N THR A 80 12.72 -15.48 -3.52
CA THR A 80 12.97 -16.77 -2.85
C THR A 80 13.53 -16.61 -1.44
N ARG A 81 13.79 -15.36 -1.02
CA ARG A 81 14.28 -14.99 0.32
C ARG A 81 13.61 -13.69 0.79
N PRO A 82 13.66 -13.38 2.09
CA PRO A 82 13.36 -12.05 2.57
C PRO A 82 14.28 -11.00 1.94
N VAL A 83 13.67 -9.90 1.50
CA VAL A 83 14.35 -8.79 0.81
C VAL A 83 14.07 -7.46 1.51
N PRO A 84 15.03 -6.52 1.50
CA PRO A 84 14.73 -5.15 1.90
C PRO A 84 13.73 -4.53 0.91
N ILE A 85 12.84 -3.67 1.40
CA ILE A 85 11.80 -3.06 0.55
C ILE A 85 12.38 -2.28 -0.64
N MET A 86 13.58 -1.72 -0.48
CA MET A 86 14.26 -0.99 -1.55
C MET A 86 14.57 -1.85 -2.78
N GLU A 87 14.74 -3.17 -2.62
CA GLU A 87 14.91 -4.08 -3.76
C GLU A 87 13.65 -4.08 -4.64
N ILE A 88 12.47 -4.04 -4.02
CA ILE A 88 11.17 -3.97 -4.72
C ILE A 88 10.94 -2.57 -5.29
N VAL A 89 11.32 -1.52 -4.56
CA VAL A 89 11.22 -0.13 -5.06
C VAL A 89 12.04 0.05 -6.33
N GLN A 90 13.27 -0.47 -6.38
CA GLN A 90 14.14 -0.36 -7.56
C GLN A 90 13.58 -1.11 -8.77
N GLU A 91 12.94 -2.27 -8.55
CA GLU A 91 12.27 -3.04 -9.61
C GLU A 91 11.03 -2.31 -10.16
N LEU A 92 10.23 -1.70 -9.29
CA LEU A 92 8.99 -1.00 -9.66
C LEU A 92 9.21 0.41 -10.25
N TYR A 93 10.36 1.01 -9.95
CA TYR A 93 10.67 2.40 -10.28
C TYR A 93 12.12 2.55 -10.80
N PRO A 94 12.51 1.84 -11.88
CA PRO A 94 13.91 1.76 -12.33
C PRO A 94 14.51 3.11 -12.73
N ASN A 95 13.67 4.06 -13.16
CA ASN A 95 14.09 5.39 -13.63
C ASN A 95 13.88 6.50 -12.58
N THR A 96 13.68 6.15 -11.31
CA THR A 96 13.47 7.12 -10.23
C THR A 96 14.80 7.49 -9.59
N SER A 97 15.11 8.80 -9.52
CA SER A 97 16.33 9.29 -8.86
C SER A 97 16.34 8.97 -7.37
N MET A 98 17.53 8.93 -6.77
CA MET A 98 17.70 8.70 -5.32
C MET A 98 16.92 9.71 -4.46
N GLU A 99 16.79 10.96 -4.91
CA GLU A 99 16.02 11.97 -4.20
C GLU A 99 14.52 11.65 -4.16
N ARG A 100 14.00 11.03 -5.23
CA ARG A 100 12.58 10.67 -5.36
C ARG A 100 12.28 9.25 -4.89
N SER A 101 13.29 8.41 -4.67
CA SER A 101 13.11 7.03 -4.23
C SER A 101 12.45 6.94 -2.87
N TRP A 102 12.56 7.99 -2.03
CA TRP A 102 11.85 8.07 -0.76
C TRP A 102 10.32 8.08 -0.91
N MET A 103 9.78 8.77 -1.93
CA MET A 103 8.34 8.77 -2.20
C MET A 103 7.89 7.43 -2.76
N ALA A 104 8.72 6.81 -3.59
CA ALA A 104 8.47 5.46 -4.10
C ALA A 104 8.47 4.43 -2.96
N LYS A 105 9.45 4.50 -2.04
CA LYS A 105 9.51 3.69 -0.82
C LYS A 105 8.24 3.84 0.00
N ASP A 106 7.84 5.07 0.31
CA ASP A 106 6.63 5.36 1.09
C ASP A 106 5.36 4.76 0.44
N ASN A 107 5.24 4.82 -0.89
CA ASN A 107 4.13 4.19 -1.60
C ASN A 107 4.16 2.65 -1.48
N VAL A 108 5.33 2.02 -1.64
CA VAL A 108 5.49 0.57 -1.55
C VAL A 108 5.29 0.08 -0.11
N GLU A 109 5.72 0.84 0.91
CA GLU A 109 5.49 0.53 2.33
C GLU A 109 3.99 0.38 2.63
N LYS A 110 3.14 1.23 2.05
CA LYS A 110 1.67 1.18 2.25
C LYS A 110 1.05 -0.07 1.64
N LEU A 111 1.54 -0.51 0.48
CA LEU A 111 1.13 -1.78 -0.13
C LEU A 111 1.56 -2.96 0.75
N PHE A 112 2.77 -2.91 1.29
CA PHE A 112 3.32 -3.98 2.11
C PHE A 112 2.62 -4.08 3.47
N ARG A 113 2.22 -2.95 4.06
CA ARG A 113 1.31 -2.92 5.22
C ARG A 113 -0.02 -3.60 4.91
N LYS A 114 -0.62 -3.31 3.75
CA LYS A 114 -1.84 -3.99 3.30
C LYS A 114 -1.62 -5.50 3.17
N PHE A 115 -0.53 -5.95 2.52
CA PHE A 115 -0.22 -7.38 2.39
C PHE A 115 -0.02 -8.07 3.75
N ALA A 116 0.63 -7.41 4.70
CA ALA A 116 0.77 -7.92 6.06
C ALA A 116 -0.58 -8.03 6.77
N ALA A 117 -1.44 -7.00 6.66
CA ALA A 117 -2.78 -6.99 7.24
C ALA A 117 -3.70 -8.05 6.62
N ASP A 118 -3.57 -8.32 5.32
CA ASP A 118 -4.28 -9.38 4.61
C ASP A 118 -3.67 -10.77 4.89
N GLY A 119 -2.51 -10.83 5.55
CA GLY A 119 -1.80 -12.06 5.87
C GLY A 119 -1.10 -12.70 4.68
N SER A 120 -0.96 -12.02 3.54
CA SER A 120 -0.31 -12.53 2.34
C SER A 120 1.22 -12.35 2.37
N ALA A 121 1.73 -11.40 3.16
CA ALA A 121 3.16 -11.18 3.40
C ALA A 121 3.50 -11.04 4.90
N GLY A 122 4.79 -11.07 5.21
CA GLY A 122 5.31 -10.80 6.56
C GLY A 122 6.57 -9.93 6.52
N ALA A 123 6.95 -9.42 7.68
CA ALA A 123 8.19 -8.67 7.90
C ALA A 123 9.04 -9.35 8.97
N TRP A 124 10.35 -9.27 8.82
CA TRP A 124 11.36 -9.79 9.75
C TRP A 124 12.50 -8.78 9.93
N THR A 125 13.19 -8.86 11.07
CA THR A 125 14.48 -8.20 11.29
C THR A 125 15.58 -9.25 11.34
N ALA A 126 16.74 -8.93 10.76
CA ALA A 126 17.94 -9.74 10.96
C ALA A 126 18.42 -9.60 12.41
N SER A 127 18.78 -10.72 13.03
CA SER A 127 19.38 -10.80 14.36
C SER A 127 20.54 -11.78 14.33
N VAL A 128 21.59 -11.52 15.10
CA VAL A 128 22.73 -12.43 15.24
C VAL A 128 22.62 -13.09 16.61
N ASP A 129 22.68 -14.42 16.68
CA ASP A 129 22.68 -15.13 17.94
C ASP A 129 24.05 -15.08 18.66
N ALA A 130 24.13 -15.62 19.87
CA ALA A 130 25.37 -15.62 20.66
C ALA A 130 26.54 -16.37 19.98
N ASN A 131 26.27 -17.19 18.97
CA ASN A 131 27.26 -17.96 18.22
C ASN A 131 27.64 -17.29 16.89
N GLY A 132 27.13 -16.10 16.59
CA GLY A 132 27.40 -15.39 15.34
C GLY A 132 26.53 -15.84 14.16
N THR A 133 25.49 -16.65 14.40
CA THR A 133 24.59 -17.12 13.33
C THR A 133 23.49 -16.10 13.08
N GLU A 134 23.31 -15.70 11.82
CA GLU A 134 22.20 -14.84 11.42
C GLU A 134 20.87 -15.60 11.47
N THR A 135 19.89 -14.99 12.11
CA THR A 135 18.53 -15.48 12.27
C THR A 135 17.54 -14.38 11.92
N LEU A 136 16.33 -14.78 11.52
CA LEU A 136 15.25 -13.85 11.21
C LEU A 136 14.22 -13.85 12.33
N VAL A 137 14.03 -12.69 12.94
CA VAL A 137 13.03 -12.49 13.99
C VAL A 137 11.79 -11.87 13.36
N PRO A 138 10.59 -12.46 13.53
CA PRO A 138 9.37 -11.89 13.00
C PRO A 138 9.10 -10.50 13.59
N HIS A 139 8.67 -9.57 12.74
CA HIS A 139 8.34 -8.20 13.12
C HIS A 139 6.84 -7.93 12.93
N GLU A 140 6.20 -7.35 13.94
CA GLU A 140 4.81 -6.95 13.87
C GLU A 140 4.66 -5.62 13.12
N VAL A 141 3.95 -5.66 11.99
CA VAL A 141 3.75 -4.48 11.15
C VAL A 141 2.58 -3.67 11.68
N SER A 142 2.88 -2.50 12.25
CA SER A 142 1.87 -1.57 12.75
C SER A 142 0.92 -1.10 11.65
N GLN A 143 -0.36 -1.00 12.00
CA GLN A 143 -1.44 -0.49 11.16
C GLN A 143 -1.89 0.91 11.61
N SER A 144 -1.14 1.54 12.52
CA SER A 144 -1.49 2.85 13.08
C SER A 144 -1.29 3.98 12.07
N TYR A 145 -2.27 4.88 12.00
CA TYR A 145 -2.16 6.15 11.26
C TYR A 145 -1.07 7.09 11.80
N SER A 146 -0.71 6.97 13.08
CA SER A 146 0.38 7.78 13.67
C SER A 146 1.76 7.37 13.15
N GLU A 147 1.90 6.14 12.68
CA GLU A 147 3.16 5.64 12.13
C GLU A 147 3.18 5.89 10.62
N ARG A 148 3.84 6.97 10.20
CA ARG A 148 3.90 7.33 8.78
C ARG A 148 4.83 6.46 7.94
N ARG A 149 5.86 5.87 8.54
CA ARG A 149 6.87 5.05 7.87
C ARG A 149 7.17 3.81 8.68
N LEU A 150 7.50 2.73 8.00
CA LEU A 150 7.95 1.51 8.66
C LEU A 150 9.39 1.65 9.16
N GLN A 151 9.74 0.83 10.15
CA GLN A 151 11.11 0.75 10.66
C GLN A 151 12.09 0.39 9.54
N ASP A 152 13.28 0.99 9.56
CA ASP A 152 14.35 0.60 8.64
C ASP A 152 14.95 -0.76 9.00
N GLY A 153 15.52 -1.44 8.01
CA GLY A 153 16.12 -2.77 8.18
C GLY A 153 15.11 -3.94 8.16
N LEU A 154 13.83 -3.68 7.91
CA LEU A 154 12.85 -4.73 7.69
C LEU A 154 13.09 -5.49 6.39
N LEU A 155 13.02 -6.81 6.49
CA LEU A 155 13.05 -7.76 5.40
C LEU A 155 11.66 -8.33 5.17
N TRP A 156 11.24 -8.38 3.91
CA TRP A 156 9.89 -8.74 3.50
C TRP A 156 9.90 -9.98 2.62
N ALA A 157 8.89 -10.82 2.82
CA ALA A 157 8.65 -11.96 1.96
C ALA A 157 7.16 -12.31 1.92
N SER A 158 6.74 -12.93 0.81
CA SER A 158 5.41 -13.52 0.71
C SER A 158 5.29 -14.71 1.68
N ARG A 159 4.09 -14.95 2.21
CA ARG A 159 3.83 -16.14 3.04
C ARG A 159 4.07 -17.45 2.31
N ARG A 160 3.90 -17.48 0.99
CA ARG A 160 4.15 -18.66 0.16
C ARG A 160 5.63 -19.02 0.14
N ALA A 161 6.51 -18.02 0.03
CA ALA A 161 7.96 -18.23 0.14
C ALA A 161 8.36 -18.65 1.58
N MET A 162 7.61 -18.22 2.58
CA MET A 162 7.95 -18.36 4.01
C MET A 162 7.05 -19.32 4.79
N ALA A 163 6.56 -20.38 4.14
CA ALA A 163 5.78 -21.42 4.82
C ALA A 163 6.54 -22.07 6.00
N ALA A 164 7.87 -21.98 6.01
CA ALA A 164 8.76 -22.56 7.01
C ALA A 164 9.33 -21.55 8.06
N LEU A 165 9.10 -20.24 7.94
CA LEU A 165 9.59 -19.28 8.94
C LEU A 165 8.64 -19.16 10.15
N PRO A 166 9.16 -18.95 11.37
CA PRO A 166 8.33 -18.73 12.55
C PRO A 166 7.42 -17.51 12.33
N LEU A 167 6.15 -17.65 12.70
CA LEU A 167 5.18 -16.55 12.60
C LEU A 167 5.45 -15.51 13.69
N PRO A 168 5.17 -14.21 13.43
CA PRO A 168 5.06 -13.24 14.51
C PRO A 168 4.06 -13.77 15.52
N GLY A 169 4.51 -13.91 16.77
CA GLY A 169 3.74 -14.52 17.83
C GLY A 169 2.38 -13.87 17.91
N ARG A 170 1.31 -14.63 17.64
CA ARG A 170 0.01 -14.28 18.20
C ARG A 170 0.25 -14.19 19.70
N ARG A 171 0.18 -13.00 20.30
CA ARG A 171 -0.04 -12.92 21.73
C ARG A 171 -1.23 -13.84 22.02
N ALA A 172 -1.00 -14.89 22.81
CA ALA A 172 -2.09 -15.63 23.40
C ALA A 172 -2.98 -14.58 24.07
N LYS A 173 -4.26 -14.55 23.70
CA LYS A 173 -5.22 -13.77 24.47
C LYS A 173 -5.14 -14.32 25.91
N LEU A 174 -4.70 -13.47 26.84
CA LEU A 174 -5.01 -13.63 28.25
C LEU A 174 -6.51 -13.42 28.43
#